data_AF-A0A7V9PCQ6-F1
#
_entry.id   AF-A0A7V9PCQ6-F1
#
_cell.length_a   1.000
_cell.length_b   1.000
_cell.length_c   1.000
_cell.angle_alpha   90.00
_cell.angle_beta   90.00
_cell.angle_gamma   90.00
#
_symmetry.space_group_name_H-M   'P 1'
#
loop_
_entity.id
_entity.type
_entity.pdbx_description
1 polymer ?
#
loop_
_entity_poly.entity_id
_entity_poly.type
_entity_poly.pdbx_seq_one_letter_code
_entity_poly.pdbx_strand_id
1 'polypeptide(L)'
;TYTTRRRRTSVSSLIRVRVGAPVEAAPLDHFLTARWGLHSRWYGGTAFTPVSHERWPLQGAELLELADGLVTATGLPAPVGPPRVLHSAGVDVRIGRPFKLRRSPIG
;
A
#
# COMPACT_ATOMS: atom_id res chain seq x y z
N THR A 1 -13.40 -9.45 2.67
CA THR A 1 -13.57 -8.14 3.33
C THR A 1 -12.30 -7.77 4.06
N TYR A 2 -11.85 -6.52 3.95
CA TYR A 2 -10.72 -5.99 4.69
C TYR A 2 -11.19 -4.75 5.47
N THR A 3 -10.81 -4.69 6.75
CA THR A 3 -11.09 -3.54 7.60
C THR A 3 -9.84 -3.15 8.36
N THR A 4 -9.59 -1.86 8.46
CA THR A 4 -8.47 -1.34 9.25
C THR A 4 -8.87 -0.07 9.98
N ARG A 5 -8.22 0.18 11.12
CA ARG A 5 -8.44 1.37 11.95
C ARG A 5 -7.09 2.01 12.26
N ARG A 6 -7.00 3.31 12.06
CA ARG A 6 -5.83 4.08 12.47
C ARG A 6 -5.79 4.15 14.00
N ARG A 7 -4.74 3.58 14.60
CA ARG A 7 -4.57 3.54 16.06
C ARG A 7 -4.73 4.94 16.68
N ARG A 8 -5.37 5.00 17.85
CA ARG A 8 -5.64 6.23 18.62
C ARG A 8 -6.55 7.25 17.92
N THR A 9 -7.28 6.85 16.88
CA THR A 9 -8.27 7.68 16.19
C THR A 9 -9.51 6.86 15.86
N SER A 10 -10.62 7.53 15.54
CA SER A 10 -11.83 6.89 15.02
C SER A 10 -11.74 6.56 13.52
N VAL A 11 -10.73 7.09 12.80
CA VAL A 11 -10.57 6.92 11.36
C VAL A 11 -10.37 5.45 11.00
N SER A 12 -11.11 4.99 10.01
CA SER A 12 -11.09 3.61 9.54
C SER A 12 -11.23 3.50 8.02
N SER A 13 -10.99 2.30 7.53
CA SER A 13 -11.22 1.91 6.15
C SER A 13 -11.92 0.56 6.12
N LEU A 14 -12.90 0.42 5.24
CA LEU A 14 -13.56 -0.82 4.88
C LEU A 14 -13.51 -0.99 3.37
N ILE A 15 -13.07 -2.17 2.96
CA ILE A 15 -13.00 -2.58 1.55
C ILE A 15 -13.63 -3.96 1.43
N ARG A 16 -14.62 -4.10 0.56
CA ARG A 16 -15.19 -5.40 0.17
C ARG A 16 -15.01 -5.59 -1.31
N VAL A 17 -14.47 -6.74 -1.68
CA VAL A 17 -14.24 -7.12 -3.07
C VAL A 17 -14.76 -8.53 -3.33
N ARG A 18 -15.14 -8.78 -4.57
CA ARG A 18 -15.31 -10.12 -5.13
C ARG A 18 -14.05 -10.44 -5.93
N VAL A 19 -13.32 -11.47 -5.51
CA VAL A 19 -12.09 -11.91 -6.20
C VAL A 19 -12.49 -12.67 -7.47
N GLY A 20 -11.82 -12.35 -8.58
CA GLY A 20 -12.01 -12.97 -9.89
C GLY A 20 -10.83 -13.85 -10.30
N ALA A 21 -10.67 -14.01 -11.61
CA ALA A 21 -9.63 -14.84 -12.21
C ALA A 21 -8.22 -14.21 -12.08
N PRO A 22 -7.15 -15.03 -12.15
CA PRO A 22 -5.79 -14.54 -12.30
C PRO A 22 -5.64 -13.59 -13.49
N VAL A 23 -4.76 -12.60 -13.35
CA VAL A 23 -4.47 -11.62 -14.41
C VAL A 23 -2.97 -11.41 -14.53
N GLU A 24 -2.51 -11.14 -15.76
CA GLU A 24 -1.16 -10.63 -15.97
C GLU A 24 -1.05 -9.18 -15.53
N ALA A 25 0.01 -8.87 -14.78
CA ALA A 25 0.21 -7.53 -14.24
C ALA A 25 0.54 -6.53 -15.36
N ALA A 26 -0.30 -5.51 -15.53
CA ALA A 26 0.04 -4.39 -16.41
C ALA A 26 1.21 -3.57 -15.80
N PRO A 27 1.88 -2.71 -16.57
CA PRO A 27 2.97 -1.88 -16.05
C PRO A 27 2.60 -1.07 -14.81
N LEU A 28 1.37 -0.54 -14.75
CA LEU A 28 0.88 0.18 -13.58
C LEU A 28 0.71 -0.74 -12.37
N ASP A 29 0.25 -1.98 -12.56
CA ASP A 29 0.09 -2.95 -11.47
C ASP A 29 1.44 -3.32 -10.87
N HIS A 30 2.43 -3.53 -11.73
CA HIS A 30 3.80 -3.75 -11.31
C HIS A 30 4.34 -2.53 -10.53
N PHE A 31 4.13 -1.32 -11.04
CA PHE A 31 4.54 -0.10 -10.32
C PHE A 31 3.88 0.03 -8.93
N LEU A 32 2.59 -0.29 -8.82
CA LEU A 32 1.86 -0.17 -7.55
C LEU A 32 2.25 -1.24 -6.52
N THR A 33 2.65 -2.43 -6.98
CA THR A 33 2.94 -3.59 -6.11
C THR A 33 4.44 -3.79 -5.84
N ALA A 34 5.32 -3.47 -6.78
CA ALA A 34 6.78 -3.61 -6.67
C ALA A 34 7.43 -2.45 -5.91
N ARG A 35 6.99 -2.22 -4.66
CA ARG A 35 7.56 -1.19 -3.78
C ARG A 35 8.69 -1.79 -2.93
N TRP A 36 9.92 -1.54 -3.35
CA TRP A 36 11.14 -2.12 -2.77
C TRP A 36 11.60 -1.53 -1.43
N GLY A 37 10.72 -0.82 -0.72
CA GLY A 37 11.07 -0.28 0.58
C GLY A 37 9.96 0.42 1.34
N LEU A 38 10.14 0.45 2.65
CA LEU A 38 9.26 1.07 3.66
C LEU A 38 9.92 2.34 4.17
N HIS A 39 9.14 3.43 4.26
CA HIS A 39 9.53 4.67 4.91
C HIS A 39 8.77 4.84 6.22
N SER A 40 9.48 5.05 7.32
CA SER A 40 8.87 5.27 8.64
C SER A 40 9.63 6.34 9.42
N ARG A 41 8.98 6.89 10.46
CA ARG A 41 9.69 7.74 11.44
C ARG A 41 10.38 6.86 12.47
N TRP A 42 11.68 7.05 12.64
CA TRP A 42 12.48 6.33 13.63
C TRP A 42 13.52 7.25 14.28
N TYR A 43 13.53 7.30 15.62
CA TYR A 43 14.40 8.19 16.43
C TYR A 43 14.47 9.63 15.89
N GLY A 44 13.31 10.24 15.65
CA GLY A 44 13.17 11.63 15.18
C GLY A 44 13.42 11.87 13.69
N GLY A 45 14.00 10.90 12.96
CA GLY A 45 14.28 10.99 11.53
C GLY A 45 13.40 10.09 10.67
N THR A 46 13.59 10.14 9.35
CA THR A 46 13.02 9.16 8.41
C THR A 46 14.01 8.02 8.26
N ALA A 47 13.53 6.79 8.42
CA ALA A 47 14.28 5.58 8.13
C ALA A 47 13.71 4.91 6.88
N PHE A 48 14.60 4.32 6.09
CA PHE A 48 14.27 3.45 4.99
C PHE A 48 14.55 2.00 5.38
N THR A 49 13.63 1.11 5.05
CA THR A 49 13.79 -0.33 5.24
C THR A 49 13.68 -1.00 3.87
N PRO A 50 14.73 -1.66 3.37
CA PRO A 50 14.64 -2.41 2.12
C PRO A 50 13.58 -3.51 2.22
N VAL A 51 12.80 -3.68 1.16
CA VAL A 51 11.82 -4.75 1.02
C VAL A 51 12.09 -5.45 -0.31
N SER A 52 12.07 -6.78 -0.31
CA SER A 52 12.13 -7.59 -1.53
C SER A 52 11.09 -8.69 -1.50
N HIS A 53 10.50 -8.95 -2.65
CA HIS A 53 9.49 -9.99 -2.87
C HIS A 53 9.55 -10.41 -4.34
N GLU A 54 9.04 -11.61 -4.65
CA GLU A 54 8.80 -12.01 -6.04
C GLU A 54 7.65 -11.20 -6.64
N ARG A 55 7.40 -11.31 -7.95
CA ARG A 55 6.21 -10.68 -8.54
C ARG A 55 4.96 -11.20 -7.84
N TRP A 56 4.05 -10.30 -7.52
CA TRP A 56 2.80 -10.67 -6.86
C TRP A 56 1.95 -11.50 -7.83
N PRO A 57 1.43 -12.67 -7.41
CA PRO A 57 0.39 -13.37 -8.17
C PRO A 57 -0.91 -12.56 -8.01
N LEU A 58 -1.37 -11.94 -9.11
CA LEU A 58 -2.51 -11.02 -9.10
C LEU A 58 -3.76 -11.68 -9.67
N GLN A 59 -4.89 -11.32 -9.06
CA GLN A 59 -6.24 -11.65 -9.50
C GLN A 59 -7.01 -10.35 -9.70
N GLY A 60 -7.79 -10.29 -10.78
CA GLY A 60 -8.78 -9.23 -10.95
C GLY A 60 -9.77 -9.25 -9.79
N ALA A 61 -10.26 -8.09 -9.37
CA ALA A 61 -11.27 -8.02 -8.32
C ALA A 61 -12.28 -6.91 -8.59
N GLU A 62 -13.54 -7.20 -8.27
CA GLU A 62 -14.65 -6.26 -8.36
C GLU A 62 -14.88 -5.60 -7.01
N LEU A 63 -14.98 -4.27 -6.98
CA LEU A 63 -15.29 -3.54 -5.77
C LEU A 63 -16.78 -3.63 -5.45
N LEU A 64 -17.11 -4.13 -4.26
CA LEU A 64 -18.47 -4.22 -3.76
C LEU A 64 -18.80 -3.08 -2.79
N GLU A 65 -17.82 -2.65 -1.99
CA GLU A 65 -17.99 -1.59 -1.00
C GLU A 65 -16.64 -0.92 -0.71
N LEU A 66 -16.63 0.41 -0.65
CA LEU A 66 -15.48 1.20 -0.24
C LEU A 66 -15.95 2.34 0.66
N ALA A 67 -15.51 2.31 1.92
CA ALA A 67 -15.62 3.42 2.85
C ALA A 67 -14.23 3.66 3.45
N ASP A 68 -13.52 4.67 2.93
CA ASP A 68 -12.16 5.00 3.36
C ASP A 68 -12.06 6.42 3.91
N GLY A 69 -11.63 6.54 5.16
CA GLY A 69 -11.24 7.82 5.75
C GLY A 69 -9.72 7.99 5.88
N LEU A 70 -8.92 7.00 5.51
CA LEU A 70 -7.48 7.01 5.79
C LEU A 70 -6.72 8.00 4.91
N VAL A 71 -7.07 8.12 3.63
CA VAL A 71 -6.37 9.06 2.72
C VAL A 71 -6.55 10.50 3.17
N THR A 72 -7.78 10.93 3.43
CA THR A 72 -8.06 12.31 3.85
C THR A 72 -7.54 12.61 5.26
N ALA A 73 -7.52 11.62 6.15
CA ALA A 73 -6.93 11.77 7.48
C ALA A 73 -5.40 12.02 7.48
N THR A 74 -4.71 11.79 6.35
CA THR A 74 -3.30 12.20 6.20
C THR A 74 -3.13 13.61 5.61
N GLY A 75 -4.21 14.36 5.41
CA GLY A 75 -4.20 15.70 4.81
C GLY A 75 -4.09 15.69 3.28
N LEU A 76 -4.25 14.52 2.64
CA LEU A 76 -4.31 14.39 1.19
C LEU A 76 -5.75 14.62 0.69
N PRO A 77 -5.96 15.10 -0.54
CA PRO A 77 -7.30 15.18 -1.12
C PRO A 77 -7.90 13.79 -1.32
N ALA A 78 -9.23 13.72 -1.37
CA ALA A 78 -9.92 12.49 -1.73
C ALA A 78 -9.54 12.05 -3.16
N PRO A 79 -9.28 10.75 -3.40
CA PRO A 79 -9.05 10.24 -4.75
C PRO A 79 -10.24 10.49 -5.68
N VAL A 80 -9.96 10.69 -6.96
CA VAL A 80 -10.97 10.95 -7.99
C VAL A 80 -10.94 9.85 -9.04
N GLY A 81 -12.10 9.45 -9.56
CA GLY A 81 -12.22 8.40 -10.57
C GLY A 81 -12.34 6.98 -9.99
N PRO A 82 -12.56 5.97 -10.86
CA PRO A 82 -12.72 4.60 -10.43
C PRO A 82 -11.40 4.03 -9.89
N PRO A 83 -11.43 3.26 -8.79
CA PRO A 83 -10.23 2.62 -8.28
C PRO A 83 -9.79 1.47 -9.20
N ARG A 84 -8.47 1.22 -9.22
CA ARG A 84 -7.91 0.00 -9.79
C ARG A 84 -7.85 -1.06 -8.70
N VAL A 85 -8.53 -2.19 -8.91
CA VAL A 85 -8.79 -3.17 -7.85
C VAL A 85 -8.21 -4.52 -8.23
N LEU A 86 -7.23 -4.97 -7.45
CA LEU A 86 -6.55 -6.25 -7.59
C LEU A 86 -6.48 -6.95 -6.24
N HIS A 87 -6.42 -8.27 -6.29
CA HIS A 87 -6.22 -9.12 -5.13
C HIS A 87 -4.98 -10.00 -5.31
N SER A 88 -4.34 -10.34 -4.21
CA SER A 88 -3.36 -11.42 -4.14
C SER A 88 -3.58 -12.17 -2.84
N ALA A 89 -3.48 -13.50 -2.88
CA ALA A 89 -3.53 -14.33 -1.68
C ALA A 89 -2.31 -14.11 -0.76
N GLY A 90 -1.25 -13.49 -1.28
CA GLY A 90 -0.01 -13.22 -0.57
C GLY A 90 1.22 -13.49 -1.44
N VAL A 91 2.36 -12.98 -0.99
CA VAL A 91 3.67 -13.26 -1.56
C VAL A 91 4.68 -13.35 -0.41
N ASP A 92 5.73 -14.13 -0.58
CA ASP A 92 6.84 -14.13 0.36
C ASP A 92 7.59 -12.80 0.31
N VAL A 93 7.79 -12.21 1.48
CA VAL A 93 8.45 -10.90 1.62
C VAL A 93 9.67 -11.04 2.53
N ARG A 94 10.80 -10.49 2.09
CA ARG A 94 11.99 -10.28 2.92
C ARG A 94 12.09 -8.80 3.28
N ILE A 95 12.16 -8.53 4.57
CA ILE A 95 12.34 -7.19 5.13
C ILE A 95 13.77 -7.06 5.65
N GLY A 96 14.51 -6.10 5.08
CA GLY A 96 15.90 -5.83 5.44
C GLY A 96 16.06 -5.06 6.75
N ARG A 97 17.31 -4.79 7.13
CA ARG A 97 17.60 -3.91 8.27
C ARG A 97 17.27 -2.44 7.91
N PRO A 98 16.55 -1.72 8.77
CA PRO A 98 16.30 -0.30 8.57
C PRO A 98 17.58 0.54 8.73
N PHE A 99 17.73 1.59 7.92
CA PHE A 99 18.77 2.61 8.07
C PHE A 99 18.19 4.02 7.97
N LYS A 100 18.77 4.98 8.69
CA LYS A 100 18.33 6.38 8.63
C LYS A 100 18.67 6.99 7.27
N LEU A 101 17.70 7.66 6.65
CA LEU A 101 17.98 8.46 5.47
C LEU A 101 18.71 9.73 5.87
N ARG A 102 19.85 10.00 5.23
CA ARG A 102 20.52 11.29 5.35
C ARG A 102 19.66 12.31 4.60
N ARG A 103 19.27 13.39 5.26
CA ARG A 103 18.74 14.56 4.54
C ARG A 103 19.89 15.10 3.69
N SER A 104 19.74 15.15 2.37
CA SER A 104 20.60 16.04 1.59
C SER A 104 20.33 17.47 2.05
N PRO A 105 21.36 18.29 2.32
CA PRO A 105 21.17 19.73 2.26
C PRO A 105 20.66 20.00 0.84
N ILE A 106 19.50 20.61 0.75
CA ILE A 106 18.97 21.09 -0.53
C ILE A 106 20.02 22.11 -1.01
N GLY A 107 20.68 21.81 -2.13
CA GLY A 107 21.54 22.76 -2.83
C GLY A 107 20.72 23.77 -3.60
#